data_AF-A0A183VEM6-F1
#
_entry.id   AF-A0A183VEM6-F1
#
_cell.length_a   1.000
_cell.length_b   1.000
_cell.length_c   1.000
_cell.angle_alpha   90.00
_cell.angle_beta   90.00
_cell.angle_gamma   90.00
#
_symmetry.space_group_name_H-M   'P 1'
#
loop_
_entity.id
_entity.type
_entity.pdbx_description
1 polymer ?
#
loop_
_entity_poly.entity_id
_entity_poly.type
_entity_poly.pdbx_seq_one_letter_code
_entity_poly.pdbx_strand_id
1 'polypeptide(L)'
;MTQRTIKVGMLMAKESPDLISLVGYQTSASAVLIGLDRINAENLLPNINFTFTWYFDECQPYKTAGYLTKLILIDKVDVVFGPTCPEWKARKISGGIVL
;
A
#
# COMPACT_ATOMS: atom_id res chain seq x y z
N MET A 1 29.96 7.51 -6.95
CA MET A 1 28.59 7.75 -7.46
C MET A 1 27.63 7.16 -6.44
N THR A 2 26.87 8.00 -5.75
CA THR A 2 26.01 7.57 -4.64
C THR A 2 24.64 7.22 -5.19
N GLN A 3 24.28 5.93 -5.28
CA GLN A 3 22.91 5.52 -5.59
C GLN A 3 21.99 6.00 -4.47
N ARG A 4 20.88 6.64 -4.81
CA ARG A 4 19.84 7.02 -3.84
C ARG A 4 18.78 5.93 -3.80
N THR A 5 18.53 5.36 -2.62
CA THR A 5 17.48 4.37 -2.42
C THR A 5 16.22 5.05 -1.93
N ILE A 6 15.13 4.95 -2.68
CA ILE A 6 13.81 5.42 -2.29
C ILE A 6 13.04 4.24 -1.67
N LYS A 7 12.62 4.42 -0.42
CA LYS A 7 11.80 3.44 0.30
C LYS A 7 10.32 3.78 0.13
N VAL A 8 9.55 2.83 -0.37
CA VAL A 8 8.13 3.00 -0.62
C VAL A 8 7.36 2.04 0.29
N GLY A 9 6.52 2.59 1.16
CA GLY A 9 5.56 1.85 1.96
C GLY A 9 4.24 1.70 1.22
N MET A 10 3.63 0.51 1.27
CA MET A 10 2.31 0.29 0.67
C MET A 10 1.42 -0.48 1.64
N LEU A 11 0.17 -0.04 1.73
CA LEU A 11 -0.89 -0.66 2.54
C LEU A 11 -1.91 -1.31 1.60
N MET A 12 -2.13 -2.61 1.75
CA MET A 12 -3.01 -3.38 0.86
C MET A 12 -3.79 -4.44 1.62
N ALA A 13 -4.95 -4.84 1.10
CA ALA A 13 -5.67 -6.01 1.59
C ALA A 13 -5.24 -7.29 0.83
N LYS A 14 -5.09 -8.41 1.56
CA LYS A 14 -4.71 -9.71 0.99
C LYS A 14 -5.86 -10.72 1.03
N GLU A 15 -6.67 -10.74 2.08
CA GLU A 15 -7.65 -11.80 2.33
C GLU A 15 -9.12 -11.34 2.25
N SER A 16 -9.37 -10.03 2.15
CA SER A 16 -10.75 -9.53 2.03
C SER A 16 -11.39 -9.88 0.68
N PRO A 17 -12.42 -10.77 0.65
CA PRO A 17 -12.93 -11.38 -0.58
C PRO A 17 -13.48 -10.36 -1.59
N ASP A 18 -14.03 -9.25 -1.13
CA ASP A 18 -14.58 -8.19 -1.99
C ASP A 18 -13.49 -7.34 -2.67
N LEU A 19 -12.28 -7.27 -2.09
CA LEU A 19 -11.22 -6.40 -2.61
C LEU A 19 -10.09 -7.15 -3.31
N ILE A 20 -9.91 -8.46 -3.07
CA ILE A 20 -8.87 -9.26 -3.75
C ILE A 20 -8.96 -9.13 -5.28
N SER A 21 -10.19 -9.14 -5.82
CA SER A 21 -10.40 -9.08 -7.27
C SER A 21 -10.22 -7.68 -7.88
N LEU A 22 -10.29 -6.61 -7.09
CA LEU A 22 -10.24 -5.22 -7.60
C LEU A 22 -8.91 -4.53 -7.25
N VAL A 23 -8.48 -4.63 -6.00
CA VAL A 23 -7.35 -3.88 -5.43
C VAL A 23 -6.53 -4.74 -4.45
N GLY A 24 -6.54 -6.05 -4.68
CA GLY A 24 -5.80 -7.01 -3.89
C GLY A 24 -4.30 -6.89 -4.10
N TYR A 25 -3.55 -7.37 -3.12
CA TYR A 25 -2.08 -7.41 -3.19
C TYR A 25 -1.55 -7.98 -4.51
N GLN A 26 -2.16 -9.06 -5.05
CA GLN A 26 -1.70 -9.68 -6.29
C GLN A 26 -1.75 -8.71 -7.49
N THR A 27 -2.87 -8.01 -7.70
CA THR A 27 -3.02 -7.14 -8.87
C THR A 27 -2.19 -5.86 -8.73
N SER A 28 -2.19 -5.26 -7.53
CA SER A 28 -1.44 -4.03 -7.27
C SER A 28 0.07 -4.25 -7.21
N ALA A 29 0.56 -5.33 -6.59
CA ALA A 29 1.99 -5.62 -6.54
C ALA A 29 2.53 -5.94 -7.95
N SER A 30 1.79 -6.70 -8.76
CA SER A 30 2.17 -6.95 -10.15
C SER A 30 2.25 -5.66 -10.98
N ALA A 31 1.30 -4.74 -10.83
CA ALA A 31 1.33 -3.45 -11.53
C ALA A 31 2.56 -2.61 -11.13
N VAL A 32 2.92 -2.58 -9.85
CA VAL A 32 4.12 -1.87 -9.36
C VAL A 32 5.39 -2.48 -9.96
N LEU A 33 5.49 -3.81 -10.00
CA LEU A 33 6.64 -4.49 -10.60
C LEU A 33 6.77 -4.20 -12.10
N ILE A 34 5.66 -4.18 -12.84
CA ILE A 34 5.65 -3.83 -14.26
C ILE A 34 6.04 -2.36 -14.46
N GLY A 35 5.55 -1.45 -13.60
CA GLY A 35 5.94 -0.05 -13.64
C GLY A 35 7.45 0.15 -13.43
N LEU A 36 8.04 -0.59 -12.50
CA LEU A 36 9.49 -0.58 -12.27
C LEU A 36 10.27 -1.14 -13.46
N ASP A 37 9.80 -2.25 -14.04
CA ASP A 37 10.40 -2.83 -15.23
C ASP A 37 10.45 -1.80 -16.37
N ARG A 38 9.36 -1.05 -16.58
CA ARG A 38 9.29 0.03 -17.57
C ARG A 38 10.23 1.19 -17.27
N ILE A 39 10.27 1.67 -16.03
CA ILE A 39 11.17 2.75 -15.62
C ILE A 39 12.64 2.35 -15.85
N ASN A 40 12.98 1.10 -15.56
CA ASN A 40 14.33 0.57 -15.76
C ASN A 40 14.64 0.36 -17.24
N ALA A 41 13.70 -0.17 -18.03
CA ALA A 41 13.86 -0.40 -19.46
C ALA A 41 14.01 0.91 -20.25
N GLU A 42 13.28 1.95 -19.86
CA GLU A 42 13.36 3.29 -20.47
C GLU A 42 14.48 4.16 -19.86
N ASN A 43 15.17 3.65 -18.84
CA ASN A 43 16.27 4.32 -18.13
C ASN A 43 15.93 5.76 -17.72
N LEU A 44 14.70 5.97 -17.23
CA LEU A 44 14.19 7.30 -16.88
C LEU A 44 14.84 7.87 -15.61
N LEU A 45 15.33 6.99 -14.72
CA LEU A 45 15.91 7.34 -13.43
C LEU A 45 17.22 6.57 -13.20
N PRO A 46 18.28 6.85 -13.99
CA PRO A 46 19.57 6.22 -13.77
C PRO A 46 20.07 6.59 -12.37
N ASN A 47 20.53 5.59 -11.60
CA ASN A 47 21.12 5.75 -10.27
C ASN A 47 20.12 5.87 -9.08
N ILE A 48 18.84 5.49 -9.25
CA ILE A 48 17.87 5.35 -8.15
C ILE A 48 17.50 3.87 -7.96
N ASN A 49 17.52 3.39 -6.72
CA ASN A 49 16.98 2.07 -6.36
C ASN A 49 15.66 2.24 -5.61
N PHE A 50 14.69 1.39 -5.92
CA PHE A 50 13.43 1.36 -5.18
C PHE A 50 13.38 0.15 -4.25
N THR A 51 12.93 0.36 -3.01
CA THR A 51 12.67 -0.72 -2.05
C THR A 51 11.25 -0.62 -1.56
N PHE A 52 10.50 -1.71 -1.66
CA PHE A 52 9.08 -1.74 -1.32
C PHE A 52 8.86 -2.51 -0.02
N THR A 53 8.06 -1.92 0.87
CA THR A 53 7.60 -2.54 2.11
C THR A 53 6.09 -2.58 2.10
N TRP A 54 5.53 -3.79 2.24
CA TRP A 54 4.10 -4.03 2.15
C TRP A 54 3.57 -4.45 3.52
N TYR A 55 2.50 -3.82 3.97
CA TYR A 55 1.73 -4.26 5.14
C TYR A 55 0.29 -4.55 4.77
N PHE A 56 -0.28 -5.53 5.46
CA PHE A 56 -1.63 -6.01 5.22
C PHE A 56 -2.57 -5.56 6.33
N ASP A 57 -3.38 -4.54 6.05
CA ASP A 57 -4.32 -3.98 7.03
C ASP A 57 -5.70 -4.68 7.00
N GLU A 58 -5.98 -5.50 5.98
CA GLU A 58 -7.26 -6.21 5.79
C GLU A 58 -8.51 -5.30 5.88
N CYS A 59 -8.37 -4.03 5.48
CA CYS A 59 -9.39 -3.00 5.62
C CYS A 59 -9.85 -2.75 7.06
N GLN A 60 -8.96 -2.99 8.03
CA GLN A 60 -9.23 -2.71 9.43
C GLN A 60 -8.57 -1.38 9.81
N PRO A 61 -9.34 -0.37 10.25
CA PRO A 61 -8.82 0.99 10.45
C PRO A 61 -7.76 1.05 11.56
N TYR A 62 -7.93 0.26 12.61
CA TYR A 62 -6.96 0.19 13.71
C TYR A 62 -5.62 -0.44 13.28
N LYS A 63 -5.65 -1.45 12.40
CA LYS A 63 -4.43 -2.04 11.81
C LYS A 63 -3.77 -1.07 10.86
N THR A 64 -4.56 -0.41 10.02
CA THR A 64 -4.10 0.61 9.07
C THR A 64 -3.33 1.71 9.79
N ALA A 65 -3.91 2.30 10.85
CA ALA A 65 -3.27 3.36 11.62
C ALA A 65 -1.96 2.89 12.28
N GLY A 66 -1.96 1.67 12.84
CA GLY A 66 -0.76 1.07 13.44
C GLY A 66 0.35 0.79 12.42
N TYR A 67 0.02 0.22 11.27
CA TYR A 67 0.98 -0.07 10.20
C TYR A 67 1.48 1.19 9.50
N LEU A 68 0.63 2.20 9.31
CA LEU A 68 1.04 3.50 8.80
C LEU A 68 2.05 4.16 9.74
N THR A 69 1.77 4.14 11.05
CA THR A 69 2.69 4.65 12.07
C THR A 69 4.02 3.89 12.04
N LYS A 70 3.97 2.56 11.86
CA LYS A 70 5.17 1.72 11.73
C LYS A 70 5.98 2.05 10.47
N LEU A 71 5.33 2.23 9.33
CA LEU A 71 5.97 2.62 8.07
C LEU A 71 6.73 3.94 8.21
N ILE A 72 6.10 4.94 8.85
CA ILE A 72 6.67 6.27 9.02
C ILE A 72 7.78 6.27 10.08
N LEU A 73 7.52 5.72 11.26
CA LEU A 73 8.42 5.85 12.43
C LEU A 73 9.54 4.82 12.47
N ILE A 74 9.26 3.58 12.06
CA ILE A 74 10.20 2.44 12.17
C ILE A 74 10.89 2.21 10.83
N ASP A 75 10.11 1.97 9.77
CA ASP A 75 10.68 1.62 8.47
C ASP A 75 11.26 2.84 7.74
N LYS A 76 10.86 4.05 8.17
CA LYS A 76 11.29 5.35 7.66
C LYS A 76 11.21 5.40 6.14
N VAL A 77 10.03 5.07 5.62
CA VAL A 77 9.76 5.13 4.19
C VAL A 77 9.65 6.59 3.72
N ASP A 78 10.10 6.85 2.50
CA ASP A 78 10.07 8.18 1.89
C ASP A 78 8.67 8.49 1.31
N VAL A 79 7.98 7.46 0.84
CA VAL A 79 6.66 7.57 0.21
C VAL A 79 5.75 6.48 0.78
N VAL A 80 4.49 6.82 1.04
CA VAL A 80 3.46 5.85 1.42
C VAL A 80 2.34 5.87 0.39
N PHE A 81 2.04 4.72 -0.20
CA PHE A 81 0.81 4.50 -0.95
C PHE A 81 -0.25 3.92 -0.01
N GLY A 82 -1.31 4.71 0.16
CA GLY A 82 -2.34 4.50 1.16
C GLY A 82 -3.22 3.27 0.91
N PRO A 83 -4.00 2.88 1.93
CA PRO A 83 -4.76 1.64 1.91
C PRO A 83 -5.75 1.67 0.77
N THR A 84 -5.77 0.59 -0.01
CA THR A 84 -6.69 0.44 -1.15
C THR A 84 -8.15 0.24 -0.75
N CYS A 85 -8.41 0.17 0.55
CA CYS A 85 -9.73 -0.04 1.11
C CYS A 85 -10.61 1.22 1.02
N PRO A 86 -11.77 1.13 0.36
CA PRO A 86 -12.70 2.23 0.27
C PRO A 86 -13.46 2.41 1.59
N GLU A 87 -13.73 3.66 1.93
CA GLU A 87 -14.43 4.13 3.12
C GLU A 87 -15.83 3.51 3.34
N TRP A 88 -16.45 2.91 2.32
CA TRP A 88 -17.80 2.35 2.46
C TRP A 88 -17.87 1.15 3.44
N LYS A 89 -16.75 0.51 3.78
CA LYS A 89 -16.69 -0.49 4.86
C LYS A 89 -16.72 0.12 6.27
N ALA A 90 -16.38 1.41 6.41
CA ALA A 90 -16.53 2.16 7.66
C ALA A 90 -18.01 2.50 7.96
N ARG A 91 -18.90 2.34 6.98
CA ARG A 91 -20.34 2.60 7.10
C ARG A 91 -21.14 1.32 7.41
N LYS A 92 -20.64 0.47 8.31
CA LYS A 92 -21.44 -0.58 8.97
C LYS A 92 -21.69 -0.27 10.44
N ILE A 93 -21.94 1.00 10.74
CA ILE A 93 -22.64 1.45 11.96
C ILE A 93 -24.03 1.92 11.53
N SER A 94 -24.97 0.99 11.37
CA SER A 94 -26.43 1.23 11.40
C SER A 94 -27.17 -0.11 11.34
N GLY A 95 -26.76 -1.03 12.22
CA GLY A 95 -27.66 -2.04 12.78
C GLY A 95 -28.26 -1.58 14.12
N GLY A 96 -28.22 -0.27 14.40
CA GLY A 96 -28.78 0.35 15.59
C GLY A 96 -29.88 1.30 15.18
N ILE A 97 -31.10 0.91 15.52
CA ILE A 97 -32.25 1.81 15.65
C ILE A 97 -31.78 3.00 16.52
N VAL A 98 -31.85 4.21 15.99
CA VAL A 98 -31.83 5.41 16.82
C VAL A 98 -33.31 5.78 16.97
N LEU A 99 -33.87 5.40 18.11
CA LEU A 99 -35.09 5.98 18.66
C LEU A 99 -34.83 7.44 19.04
#